data_AF-A0A8T4M7G1-F1
#
_entry.id   AF-A0A8T4M7G1-F1
#
_cell.length_a   1.000
_cell.length_b   1.000
_cell.length_c   1.000
_cell.angle_alpha   90.00
_cell.angle_beta   90.00
_cell.angle_gamma   90.00
#
_symmetry.space_group_name_H-M   'P 1'
#
loop_
_entity.id
_entity.type
_entity.pdbx_description
1 polymer ?
#
loop_
_entity_poly.entity_id
_entity_poly.type
_entity_poly.pdbx_seq_one_letter_code
_entity_poly.pdbx_strand_id
1 'polypeptide(L)'
;MATDLEKAQLMSVLARSKGNWGEKYDRTEHFKRFQNLKDIVKDLAKIRWILIYKKPQFTGLSLNTQFKSEIINFIENQMPHLRGILK
;
A
#
# COMPACT_ATOMS: atom_id res chain seq x y z
N MET A 1 10.85 -6.11 -11.94
CA MET A 1 9.41 -5.80 -12.01
C MET A 1 8.79 -6.33 -10.74
N ALA A 2 8.06 -5.49 -9.99
CA ALA A 2 7.41 -5.92 -8.77
C ALA A 2 6.21 -6.83 -9.09
N THR A 3 6.14 -7.97 -8.41
CA THR A 3 5.03 -8.92 -8.56
C THR A 3 3.74 -8.38 -7.93
N ASP A 4 2.59 -8.88 -8.38
CA ASP A 4 1.30 -8.51 -7.81
C ASP A 4 1.19 -8.91 -6.33
N LEU A 5 1.84 -10.01 -5.94
CA LEU A 5 1.94 -10.43 -4.55
C LEU A 5 2.71 -9.42 -3.69
N GLU A 6 3.86 -8.92 -4.16
CA GLU A 6 4.63 -7.90 -3.42
C GLU A 6 3.85 -6.59 -3.28
N LYS A 7 3.11 -6.19 -4.32
CA LYS A 7 2.20 -5.03 -4.27
C LYS A 7 1.11 -5.25 -3.23
N ALA A 8 0.46 -6.42 -3.23
CA ALA A 8 -0.56 -6.77 -2.24
C ALA A 8 0.00 -6.83 -0.81
N GLN A 9 1.23 -7.32 -0.62
CA GLN A 9 1.88 -7.35 0.69
C GLN A 9 2.14 -5.93 1.22
N LEU A 10 2.63 -5.01 0.39
CA LEU A 10 2.82 -3.62 0.82
C LEU A 10 1.49 -2.96 1.21
N MET A 11 0.47 -3.12 0.36
CA MET A 11 -0.85 -2.55 0.64
C MET A 11 -1.53 -3.18 1.86
N SER A 12 -1.36 -4.49 2.08
CA SER A 12 -1.91 -5.16 3.27
C SER A 12 -1.28 -4.67 4.57
N VAL A 13 0.01 -4.32 4.56
CA VAL A 13 0.68 -3.69 5.72
C VAL A 13 0.09 -2.32 6.01
N LEU A 14 -0.11 -1.48 4.98
CA LEU A 14 -0.74 -0.16 5.11
C LEU A 14 -2.18 -0.28 5.63
N ALA A 15 -2.95 -1.23 5.10
CA ALA A 15 -4.35 -1.45 5.47
C ALA A 15 -4.50 -2.02 6.88
N ARG A 16 -3.76 -3.08 7.24
CA ARG A 16 -3.92 -3.82 8.51
C ARG A 16 -3.22 -3.17 9.69
N SER A 17 -1.93 -2.84 9.52
CA SER A 17 -1.06 -2.51 10.66
C SER A 17 -1.38 -1.12 11.22
N LYS A 18 -1.80 -0.20 10.33
CA LYS A 18 -1.93 1.21 10.66
C LYS A 18 -3.26 1.84 10.21
N GLY A 19 -4.03 1.16 9.36
CA GLY A 19 -5.26 1.73 8.79
C GLY A 19 -4.99 2.99 7.98
N ASN A 20 -3.90 2.98 7.22
CA ASN A 20 -3.42 4.14 6.47
C ASN A 20 -4.22 4.32 5.20
N TRP A 21 -5.29 5.08 5.34
CA TRP A 21 -6.21 5.45 4.29
C TRP A 21 -6.30 6.98 4.22
N GLY A 22 -6.15 7.55 3.02
CA GLY A 22 -6.24 8.98 2.79
C GLY A 22 -5.19 9.74 3.62
N GLU A 23 -5.64 10.56 4.56
CA GLU A 23 -4.81 11.45 5.37
C GLU A 23 -3.87 10.75 6.36
N LYS A 24 -4.07 9.44 6.61
CA LYS A 24 -3.18 8.63 7.45
C LYS A 24 -2.10 7.97 6.60
N TYR A 25 -0.84 8.21 6.93
CA TYR A 25 0.30 7.69 6.17
C TYR A 25 1.39 7.12 7.08
N ASP A 26 2.21 6.23 6.53
CA ASP A 26 3.41 5.73 7.18
C ASP A 26 4.67 6.00 6.35
N ARG A 27 5.80 6.14 7.02
CA ARG A 27 7.07 6.53 6.40
C ARG A 27 7.59 5.41 5.51
N THR A 28 8.10 5.74 4.33
CA THR A 28 8.73 4.80 3.38
C THR A 28 9.81 3.94 4.03
N GLU A 29 10.48 4.47 5.05
CA GLU A 29 11.55 3.84 5.81
C GLU A 29 11.10 2.59 6.56
N HIS A 30 9.82 2.51 6.95
CA HIS A 30 9.26 1.31 7.59
C HIS A 30 9.06 0.16 6.59
N PHE A 31 9.17 0.44 5.30
CA PHE A 31 9.01 -0.52 4.20
C PHE A 31 10.35 -0.95 3.58
N LYS A 32 11.50 -0.62 4.19
CA LYS A 32 12.84 -1.01 3.70
C LYS A 32 13.03 -2.52 3.52
N ARG A 33 12.23 -3.35 4.19
CA ARG A 33 12.24 -4.82 4.02
C ARG A 33 11.76 -5.30 2.64
N PHE A 34 11.06 -4.45 1.89
CA PHE A 34 10.60 -4.77 0.53
C PHE A 34 11.71 -4.44 -0.46
N GLN A 35 12.34 -5.45 -1.06
CA GLN A 35 13.46 -5.26 -2.00
C GLN A 35 13.08 -4.41 -3.21
N ASN A 36 11.85 -4.56 -3.71
CA ASN A 36 11.33 -3.83 -4.87
C ASN A 36 10.48 -2.59 -4.50
N LEU A 37 10.67 -2.01 -3.31
CA LEU A 37 9.82 -0.93 -2.79
C LEU A 37 9.59 0.22 -3.77
N LYS A 38 10.67 0.70 -4.42
CA LYS A 38 10.59 1.84 -5.34
C LYS A 38 9.69 1.55 -6.55
N ASP A 39 9.79 0.35 -7.10
CA ASP A 39 8.99 -0.07 -8.25
C ASP A 39 7.54 -0.33 -7.85
N ILE A 40 7.31 -0.96 -6.69
CA ILE A 40 5.97 -1.16 -6.12
C ILE A 40 5.25 0.18 -5.96
N VAL A 41 5.90 1.14 -5.30
CA VAL A 41 5.32 2.48 -5.04
C VAL A 41 5.06 3.21 -6.36
N LYS A 42 5.97 3.14 -7.33
CA LYS A 42 5.81 3.77 -8.65
C LYS A 42 4.60 3.21 -9.39
N ASP A 43 4.45 1.89 -9.44
CA ASP A 43 3.34 1.22 -10.12
C ASP A 43 1.99 1.56 -9.46
N LEU A 44 1.92 1.45 -8.13
CA LEU A 44 0.70 1.72 -7.37
C LEU A 44 0.31 3.20 -7.37
N ALA A 45 1.28 4.11 -7.40
CA ALA A 45 1.02 5.55 -7.54
C ALA A 45 0.55 5.91 -8.95
N LYS A 46 1.07 5.25 -10.00
CA LYS A 46 0.63 5.47 -11.40
C LYS A 46 -0.87 5.18 -11.56
N ILE A 47 -1.37 4.15 -10.91
CA ILE A 47 -2.80 3.79 -10.89
C ILE A 47 -3.59 4.50 -9.77
N ARG A 48 -2.95 5.41 -9.02
CA ARG A 48 -3.53 6.20 -7.92
C ARG A 48 -4.04 5.39 -6.73
N TRP A 49 -3.62 4.14 -6.57
CA TRP A 49 -3.98 3.30 -5.43
C TRP A 49 -3.20 3.68 -4.16
N ILE A 50 -2.01 4.26 -4.32
CA ILE A 50 -1.23 4.85 -3.23
C ILE A 50 -1.13 6.37 -3.41
N LEU A 51 -1.30 7.08 -2.30
CA LEU A 51 -1.00 8.49 -2.15
C LEU A 51 0.40 8.66 -1.57
N ILE A 52 1.21 9.53 -2.18
CA ILE A 52 2.57 9.83 -1.76
C ILE A 52 2.60 11.22 -1.13
N TYR A 53 2.94 11.29 0.15
CA TYR A 53 3.09 12.53 0.91
C TYR A 53 4.56 12.90 1.04
N LYS A 54 5.02 13.88 0.27
CA LYS A 54 6.40 14.39 0.40
C LYS A 54 6.46 15.38 1.58
N LYS A 55 7.25 15.05 2.60
CA LYS A 55 7.60 15.96 3.71
C LYS A 55 9.08 16.35 3.61
N PRO A 56 9.51 17.46 4.22
CA PRO A 56 10.90 17.90 4.15
C PRO A 56 11.93 16.84 4.61
N GLN A 57 11.55 15.98 5.56
CA GLN A 57 12.44 15.00 6.17
C GLN A 57 12.17 13.55 5.77
N PHE A 58 11.00 13.25 5.18
CA PHE A 58 10.62 11.88 4.86
C PHE A 58 9.54 11.83 3.77
N THR A 59 9.31 10.65 3.20
CA THR A 59 8.16 10.39 2.33
C THR A 59 7.17 9.48 3.03
N GLY A 60 5.90 9.86 3.05
CA GLY A 60 4.80 9.08 3.59
C GLY A 60 4.02 8.36 2.48
N LEU A 61 3.53 7.17 2.77
CA LEU A 61 2.66 6.37 1.91
C LEU A 61 1.32 6.14 2.59
N SER A 62 0.24 6.27 1.83
CA SER A 62 -1.13 5.97 2.26
C SER A 62 -1.88 5.27 1.14
N LEU A 63 -2.89 4.47 1.48
CA LEU A 63 -3.82 3.93 0.50
C LEU A 63 -4.86 4.98 0.13
N ASN A 64 -5.23 5.03 -1.15
CA ASN A 64 -6.25 5.95 -1.61
C ASN A 64 -7.65 5.44 -1.24
N THR A 65 -8.40 6.22 -0.47
CA THR A 65 -9.77 5.90 -0.06
C THR A 65 -10.75 5.81 -1.23
N GLN A 66 -10.48 6.51 -2.34
CA GLN A 66 -11.33 6.46 -3.54
C GLN A 66 -11.37 5.06 -4.16
N PHE A 67 -10.30 4.28 -4.03
CA PHE A 67 -10.16 2.94 -4.60
C PHE A 67 -10.21 1.86 -3.52
N LYS A 68 -10.77 2.17 -2.34
CA LYS A 68 -10.69 1.29 -1.16
C LYS A 68 -11.17 -0.14 -1.44
N SER A 69 -12.35 -0.29 -2.04
CA SER A 69 -12.91 -1.61 -2.35
C SER A 69 -12.07 -2.38 -3.37
N GLU A 70 -11.55 -1.71 -4.41
CA GLU A 70 -10.68 -2.32 -5.42
C GLU A 70 -9.36 -2.80 -4.81
N ILE A 71 -8.75 -1.97 -3.96
CA ILE A 71 -7.52 -2.29 -3.25
C ILE A 71 -7.73 -3.48 -2.32
N ILE A 72 -8.82 -3.49 -1.54
CA ILE A 72 -9.15 -4.62 -0.65
C ILE A 72 -9.33 -5.90 -1.47
N ASN A 73 -10.16 -5.87 -2.51
CA ASN A 73 -10.39 -7.03 -3.37
C ASN A 73 -9.11 -7.55 -4.01
N PHE A 74 -8.24 -6.65 -4.48
CA PHE A 74 -6.93 -7.03 -5.02
C PHE A 74 -6.07 -7.72 -3.97
N ILE A 75 -5.97 -7.16 -2.76
CA ILE A 75 -5.20 -7.77 -1.67
C ILE A 75 -5.77 -9.14 -1.34
N GLU A 76 -7.09 -9.30 -1.20
CA GLU A 76 -7.71 -10.58 -0.86
C GLU A 76 -7.56 -11.62 -1.98
N ASN A 77 -7.55 -11.21 -3.24
CA ASN A 77 -7.30 -12.12 -4.36
C ASN A 77 -5.86 -12.64 -4.38
N GLN A 78 -4.88 -11.78 -4.08
CA GLN A 78 -3.47 -12.15 -4.02
C GLN A 78 -3.07 -12.80 -2.68
N MET A 79 -3.80 -12.51 -1.60
CA MET A 79 -3.57 -12.99 -0.23
C MET A 79 -4.89 -13.51 0.39
N PRO A 80 -5.40 -14.67 -0.05
CA PRO A 80 -6.73 -15.17 0.37
C PRO A 80 -6.92 -15.36 1.88
N HIS A 81 -5.83 -15.60 2.61
CA HIS A 81 -5.84 -15.70 4.08
C HIS A 81 -6.18 -14.37 4.79
N LEU A 82 -6.24 -13.25 4.05
CA LEU A 82 -6.67 -11.94 4.55
C LEU A 82 -8.13 -11.62 4.26
N ARG A 83 -8.86 -12.52 3.59
CA ARG A 83 -10.25 -12.31 3.20
C ARG A 83 -11.13 -12.04 4.41
N GLY A 84 -11.87 -10.93 4.38
CA GLY A 84 -12.76 -10.49 5.46
C GLY A 84 -12.04 -9.89 6.69
N ILE A 85 -10.71 -9.76 6.65
CA ILE A 85 -9.92 -9.16 7.75
C ILE A 85 -9.76 -7.65 7.53
N LEU A 86 -9.68 -7.20 6.28
CA LEU A 86 -9.48 -5.80 5.91
C LEU A 86 -10.80 -5.02 6.03
N LYS A 87 -10.74 -3.80 6.60
CA LYS A 87 -11.90 -2.94 6.84
C LYS A 87 -11.83 -1.62 6.08
#